data_AF-A0A2S7QK15-F1
#
_entry.id   AF-A0A2S7QK15-F1
#
_cell.length_a   1.000
_cell.length_b   1.000
_cell.length_c   1.000
_cell.angle_alpha   90.00
_cell.angle_beta   90.00
_cell.angle_gamma   90.00
#
_symmetry.space_group_name_H-M   'P 1'
#
loop_
_entity.id
_entity.type
_entity.pdbx_description
1 polymer ?
#
loop_
_entity_poly.entity_id
_entity_poly.type
_entity_poly.pdbx_seq_one_letter_code
_entity_poly.pdbx_strand_id
1 'polypeptide(L)'
;MLGLMRMGKTATGEEEGMPMTIAATHFDGVVLALTPNNHSYNYRSVIMQGYAKVVEDVDEKLWAMERTTNSVVEGRWEHTRVPPNKTEMTTTQILRVTLISASAKIRSGPPHDDRHDLKDEKLREKTWIGVLPASIQYGAPIASPDNRAGDVKTHEHIVSFVKEKNKIGGERSVAAASE
;
A
#
# COMPACT_ATOMS: atom_id res chain seq x y z
N MET A 1 -12.69 11.52 1.90
CA MET A 1 -12.91 12.45 0.77
C MET A 1 -11.57 12.58 0.04
N LEU A 2 -11.36 11.78 -1.02
CA LEU A 2 -10.21 11.94 -1.89
C LEU A 2 -10.42 13.29 -2.59
N GLY A 3 -9.61 14.30 -2.27
CA GLY A 3 -9.73 15.62 -2.89
C GLY A 3 -9.59 15.47 -4.40
N LEU A 4 -10.60 15.92 -5.16
CA LEU A 4 -10.52 16.01 -6.61
C LEU A 4 -9.33 16.92 -6.95
N MET A 5 -8.22 16.34 -7.40
CA MET A 5 -7.13 17.13 -7.98
C MET A 5 -7.66 17.70 -9.30
N ARG A 6 -7.93 19.01 -9.33
CA ARG A 6 -8.39 19.70 -10.53
C ARG A 6 -7.20 19.86 -11.46
N MET A 7 -6.94 18.86 -12.30
CA MET A 7 -5.98 18.99 -13.38
C MET A 7 -6.56 19.98 -14.40
N GLY A 8 -5.91 21.15 -14.54
CA GLY A 8 -6.16 22.05 -15.65
C GLY A 8 -5.88 21.33 -16.97
N LYS A 9 -6.56 21.75 -18.05
CA LYS A 9 -6.35 21.25 -19.43
C LYS A 9 -4.91 21.48 -19.97
N THR A 10 -3.95 21.84 -19.14
CA THR A 10 -2.56 22.14 -19.52
C THR A 10 -1.65 20.91 -19.52
N ALA A 11 -2.09 19.75 -19.00
CA ALA A 11 -1.31 18.51 -19.08
C ALA A 11 -1.23 17.90 -20.50
N THR A 12 -1.83 18.55 -21.51
CA THR A 12 -1.82 18.12 -22.91
C THR A 12 -0.74 18.83 -23.75
N GLY A 13 0.12 19.65 -23.12
CA GLY A 13 1.08 20.51 -23.82
C GLY A 13 2.54 20.03 -23.89
N GLU A 14 2.91 19.00 -23.13
CA GLU A 14 4.26 18.40 -23.18
C GLU A 14 4.17 17.05 -23.90
N GLU A 15 5.01 16.80 -24.92
CA GLU A 15 5.01 15.54 -25.70
C GLU A 15 5.10 14.30 -24.80
N GLU A 16 5.76 14.41 -23.64
CA GLU A 16 5.97 13.33 -22.68
C GLU A 16 4.81 13.15 -21.67
N GLY A 17 3.99 14.18 -21.41
CA GLY A 17 2.91 14.18 -20.38
C GLY A 17 3.31 14.94 -19.11
N MET A 18 2.48 14.89 -18.05
CA MET A 18 2.74 15.61 -16.80
C MET A 18 3.81 14.89 -15.95
N PRO A 19 4.95 15.52 -15.61
CA PRO A 19 5.96 14.88 -14.77
C PRO A 19 5.40 14.51 -13.39
N MET A 20 5.72 13.31 -12.91
CA MET A 20 5.16 12.72 -11.70
C MET A 20 6.18 11.89 -10.94
N THR A 21 6.19 12.09 -9.61
CA THR A 21 6.85 11.20 -8.65
C THR A 21 5.80 10.35 -7.94
N ILE A 22 5.99 9.03 -7.95
CA ILE A 22 5.19 8.07 -7.20
C ILE A 22 6.05 7.51 -6.09
N ALA A 23 5.62 7.68 -4.84
CA ALA A 23 6.27 7.11 -3.67
C ALA A 23 5.34 6.08 -3.00
N ALA A 24 5.86 4.91 -2.71
CA ALA A 24 5.15 3.89 -1.94
C ALA A 24 6.06 3.29 -0.88
N THR A 25 5.53 3.12 0.33
CA THR A 25 6.25 2.51 1.46
C THR A 25 5.36 1.47 2.11
N HIS A 26 5.94 0.31 2.39
CA HIS A 26 5.37 -0.73 3.21
C HIS A 26 6.16 -0.82 4.51
N PHE A 27 5.47 -0.72 5.64
CA PHE A 27 6.06 -0.81 6.97
C PHE A 27 5.96 -2.25 7.47
N ASP A 28 7.09 -2.82 7.89
CA ASP A 28 7.20 -4.23 8.28
C ASP A 28 7.57 -4.42 9.77
N GLY A 29 8.02 -3.38 10.48
CA GLY A 29 8.26 -3.45 11.93
C GLY A 29 9.14 -2.37 12.52
N VAL A 30 9.17 -2.29 13.85
CA VAL A 30 10.07 -1.40 14.62
C VAL A 30 11.31 -2.18 15.05
N VAL A 31 12.49 -1.62 14.86
CA VAL A 31 13.74 -2.22 15.33
C VAL A 31 14.24 -1.49 16.57
N LEU A 32 14.33 -2.24 17.67
CA LEU A 32 14.72 -1.77 18.99
C LEU A 32 16.16 -2.24 19.27
N ALA A 33 17.07 -1.28 19.45
CA ALA A 33 18.51 -1.48 19.61
C ALA A 33 18.97 -1.07 21.02
N LEU A 34 20.25 -1.26 21.34
CA LEU A 34 20.79 -0.91 22.66
C LEU A 34 20.86 0.60 22.90
N THR A 35 21.02 1.39 21.82
CA THR A 35 21.20 2.84 21.91
C THR A 35 20.16 3.61 21.09
N PRO A 36 19.84 4.86 21.48
CA PRO A 36 18.83 5.66 20.80
C PRO A 36 19.06 5.84 19.28
N ASN A 37 20.33 5.91 18.87
CA ASN A 37 20.71 6.18 17.48
C ASN A 37 20.64 4.94 16.58
N ASN A 38 20.60 3.74 17.17
CA ASN A 38 20.56 2.48 16.43
C ASN A 38 19.13 1.94 16.25
N HIS A 39 18.13 2.59 16.87
CA HIS A 39 16.72 2.31 16.57
C HIS A 39 16.40 2.57 15.10
N SER A 40 15.52 1.74 14.54
CA SER A 40 15.16 1.86 13.13
C SER A 40 13.81 1.19 12.84
N TYR A 41 13.56 0.93 11.57
CA TYR A 41 12.34 0.29 11.08
C TYR A 41 12.69 -0.75 10.02
N ASN A 42 11.96 -1.85 10.00
CA ASN A 42 11.92 -2.72 8.83
C ASN A 42 10.85 -2.17 7.88
N TYR A 43 11.22 -1.97 6.62
CA TYR A 43 10.36 -1.39 5.59
C TYR A 43 10.85 -1.72 4.19
N ARG A 44 9.94 -1.57 3.23
CA ARG A 44 10.23 -1.61 1.79
C ARG A 44 9.63 -0.37 1.15
N SER A 45 10.44 0.41 0.45
CA SER A 45 9.95 1.58 -0.26
C SER A 45 10.44 1.63 -1.68
N VAL A 46 9.68 2.33 -2.53
CA VAL A 46 10.04 2.63 -3.91
C VAL A 46 9.68 4.08 -4.21
N ILE A 47 10.57 4.77 -4.91
CA ILE A 47 10.33 6.04 -5.56
C ILE A 47 10.43 5.80 -7.06
N MET A 48 9.35 6.10 -7.79
CA MET A 48 9.29 6.00 -9.24
C MET A 48 9.09 7.38 -9.82
N GLN A 49 9.81 7.71 -10.89
CA GLN A 49 9.68 8.95 -11.64
C GLN A 49 9.16 8.62 -13.03
N GLY A 50 8.30 9.48 -13.57
CA GLY A 50 7.69 9.26 -14.87
C GLY A 50 6.83 10.42 -15.32
N TYR A 51 6.04 10.16 -16.36
CA TYR A 51 5.11 11.12 -16.92
C TYR A 51 3.71 10.52 -16.99
N ALA A 52 2.74 11.26 -16.46
CA ALA A 52 1.34 10.89 -16.42
C ALA A 52 0.58 11.49 -17.61
N LYS A 53 -0.28 10.68 -18.23
CA LYS A 53 -1.26 11.11 -19.22
C LYS A 53 -2.65 10.63 -18.82
N VAL A 54 -3.66 11.42 -19.13
CA VAL A 54 -5.06 11.02 -18.97
C VAL A 54 -5.37 9.89 -19.96
N VAL A 55 -6.06 8.86 -19.48
CA VAL A 55 -6.60 7.81 -20.33
C VAL A 55 -7.89 8.33 -20.98
N GLU A 56 -7.84 8.54 -22.29
CA GLU A 56 -8.95 9.06 -23.10
C GLU A 56 -9.77 7.94 -23.77
N ASP A 57 -9.13 6.81 -24.08
CA ASP A 57 -9.82 5.65 -24.65
C ASP A 57 -10.77 5.03 -23.64
N VAL A 58 -12.01 4.77 -24.07
CA VAL A 58 -13.09 4.32 -23.19
C VAL A 58 -12.84 2.91 -22.68
N ASP A 59 -12.32 2.02 -23.54
CA ASP A 59 -12.08 0.63 -23.19
C ASP A 59 -10.86 0.50 -22.25
N GLU A 60 -9.78 1.25 -22.52
CA GLU A 60 -8.63 1.36 -21.61
C GLU A 60 -9.06 1.92 -20.24
N LYS A 61 -9.94 2.94 -20.23
CA LYS A 61 -10.46 3.54 -19.00
C LYS A 61 -11.28 2.53 -18.19
N LEU A 62 -12.18 1.78 -18.83
CA LEU A 62 -12.97 0.74 -18.16
C LEU A 62 -12.08 -0.36 -17.59
N TRP A 63 -11.13 -0.85 -18.38
CA TRP A 63 -10.14 -1.83 -17.94
C TRP A 63 -9.36 -1.33 -16.72
N ALA A 64 -8.88 -0.08 -16.75
CA ALA A 64 -8.12 0.48 -15.64
C ALA A 64 -8.98 0.71 -14.38
N MET A 65 -10.25 1.10 -14.54
CA MET A 65 -11.20 1.24 -13.42
C MET A 65 -11.48 -0.10 -12.74
N GLU A 66 -11.64 -1.17 -13.53
CA GLU A 66 -11.77 -2.53 -13.00
C GLU A 66 -10.53 -2.95 -12.20
N ARG A 67 -9.35 -2.80 -12.79
CA ARG A 67 -8.07 -3.14 -12.13
C ARG A 67 -7.86 -2.33 -10.85
N THR A 68 -8.16 -1.05 -10.88
CA THR A 68 -8.05 -0.17 -9.70
C THR A 68 -9.01 -0.61 -8.61
N THR A 69 -10.26 -0.92 -8.95
CA THR A 69 -11.27 -1.39 -7.98
C THR A 69 -10.85 -2.72 -7.34
N ASN A 70 -10.42 -3.68 -8.17
CA ASN A 70 -9.98 -5.00 -7.71
C ASN A 70 -8.64 -4.96 -6.94
N SER A 71 -7.84 -3.90 -7.10
CA SER A 71 -6.61 -3.71 -6.30
C SER A 71 -6.92 -3.35 -4.83
N VAL A 72 -8.09 -2.77 -4.55
CA VAL A 72 -8.52 -2.41 -3.19
C VAL A 72 -9.07 -3.63 -2.46
N VAL A 73 -10.02 -4.32 -3.09
CA VAL A 73 -10.55 -5.61 -2.63
C VAL A 73 -10.70 -6.50 -3.85
N GLU A 74 -10.11 -7.68 -3.82
CA GLU A 74 -10.12 -8.61 -4.95
C GLU A 74 -11.56 -9.03 -5.30
N GLY A 75 -11.86 -9.06 -6.60
CA GLY A 75 -13.20 -9.37 -7.13
C GLY A 75 -14.27 -8.31 -6.89
N ARG A 76 -13.93 -7.15 -6.28
CA ARG A 76 -14.92 -6.14 -5.88
C ARG A 76 -15.70 -5.51 -7.03
N TRP A 77 -15.07 -5.42 -8.21
CA TRP A 77 -15.69 -4.85 -9.40
C TRP A 77 -16.99 -5.58 -9.78
N GLU A 78 -16.92 -6.90 -9.94
CA GLU A 78 -18.06 -7.75 -10.32
C GLU A 78 -19.17 -7.78 -9.25
N HIS A 79 -18.80 -7.51 -7.99
CA HIS A 79 -19.73 -7.45 -6.85
C HIS A 79 -20.27 -6.03 -6.59
N THR A 80 -20.23 -5.16 -7.60
CA THR A 80 -20.78 -3.80 -7.58
C THR A 80 -21.63 -3.58 -8.85
N ARG A 81 -22.44 -2.51 -8.92
CA ARG A 81 -23.16 -2.16 -10.16
C ARG A 81 -22.16 -1.78 -11.26
N VAL A 82 -22.09 -2.60 -12.30
CA VAL A 82 -21.24 -2.39 -13.48
C VAL A 82 -22.06 -2.46 -14.78
N PRO A 83 -21.62 -1.80 -15.87
CA PRO A 83 -20.51 -0.84 -15.93
C PRO A 83 -20.84 0.50 -15.23
N PRO A 84 -19.84 1.36 -14.98
CA PRO A 84 -20.08 2.72 -14.52
C PRO A 84 -21.02 3.49 -15.47
N ASN A 85 -21.88 4.33 -14.90
CA ASN A 85 -22.79 5.14 -15.70
C ASN A 85 -22.07 6.34 -16.34
N LYS A 86 -22.75 7.05 -17.25
CA LYS A 86 -22.18 8.19 -17.98
C LYS A 86 -21.59 9.27 -17.05
N THR A 87 -22.27 9.58 -15.95
CA THR A 87 -21.80 10.57 -14.98
C THR A 87 -20.49 10.12 -14.33
N GLU A 88 -20.41 8.87 -13.87
CA GLU A 88 -19.19 8.29 -13.28
C GLU A 88 -18.03 8.27 -14.28
N MET A 89 -18.31 7.90 -15.54
CA MET A 89 -17.32 7.89 -16.62
C MET A 89 -16.78 9.28 -16.97
N THR A 90 -17.61 10.33 -16.87
CA THR A 90 -17.18 11.71 -17.16
C THR A 90 -16.50 12.42 -15.99
N THR A 91 -16.81 12.04 -14.76
CA THR A 91 -16.31 12.72 -13.55
C THR A 91 -15.04 12.10 -12.98
N THR A 92 -14.78 10.83 -13.30
CA THR A 92 -13.57 10.12 -12.86
C THR A 92 -12.52 10.14 -13.95
N GLN A 93 -11.30 10.59 -13.66
CA GLN A 93 -10.15 10.51 -14.57
C GLN A 93 -9.19 9.41 -14.12
N ILE A 94 -8.63 8.67 -15.08
CA ILE A 94 -7.58 7.68 -14.85
C ILE A 94 -6.30 8.22 -15.47
N LEU A 95 -5.19 8.05 -14.76
CA LEU A 95 -3.86 8.42 -15.22
C LEU A 95 -3.06 7.16 -15.54
N ARG A 96 -2.49 7.12 -16.74
CA ARG A 96 -1.43 6.17 -17.11
C ARG A 96 -0.10 6.87 -16.89
N VAL A 97 0.79 6.25 -16.12
CA VAL A 97 2.12 6.78 -15.87
C VAL A 97 3.16 5.93 -16.57
N THR A 98 3.89 6.53 -17.52
CA THR A 98 5.07 5.92 -18.12
C THR A 98 6.26 6.19 -17.21
N LEU A 99 6.85 5.13 -16.66
CA LEU A 99 8.00 5.24 -15.76
C LEU A 99 9.30 5.44 -16.55
N ILE A 100 10.14 6.36 -16.09
CA ILE A 100 11.49 6.61 -16.64
C ILE A 100 12.59 6.07 -15.73
N SER A 101 12.36 6.08 -14.41
CA SER A 101 13.30 5.55 -13.44
C SER A 101 12.59 5.12 -12.17
N ALA A 102 13.21 4.20 -11.43
CA ALA A 102 12.75 3.77 -10.13
C ALA A 102 13.96 3.47 -9.23
N SER A 103 13.84 3.81 -7.94
CA SER A 103 14.78 3.39 -6.90
C SER A 103 14.00 2.76 -5.76
N ALA A 104 14.53 1.69 -5.19
CA ALA A 104 13.92 0.98 -4.08
C ALA A 104 14.89 0.85 -2.92
N LYS A 105 14.36 0.85 -1.70
CA LYS A 105 15.12 0.60 -0.47
C LYS A 105 14.39 -0.41 0.39
N ILE A 106 15.12 -1.41 0.84
CA ILE A 106 14.64 -2.43 1.75
C ILE A 106 15.51 -2.41 2.99
N ARG A 107 14.89 -2.45 4.16
CA ARG A 107 15.54 -2.77 5.42
C ARG A 107 14.75 -3.89 6.09
N SER A 108 15.44 -4.99 6.39
CA SER A 108 14.94 -6.13 7.15
C SER A 108 15.97 -6.52 8.23
N GLY A 109 15.57 -7.42 9.11
CA GLY A 109 16.43 -8.03 10.11
C GLY A 109 16.55 -7.29 11.46
N PRO A 110 17.46 -7.77 12.33
CA PRO A 110 17.63 -7.31 13.71
C PRO A 110 18.28 -5.92 13.83
N PRO A 111 18.35 -5.35 15.05
CA PRO A 111 19.22 -4.20 15.31
C PRO A 111 20.70 -4.53 15.03
N HIS A 112 21.46 -3.52 14.63
CA HIS A 112 22.91 -3.61 14.46
C HIS A 112 23.58 -2.66 15.45
N ASP A 113 23.94 -3.20 16.63
CA ASP A 113 24.55 -2.44 17.71
C ASP A 113 26.08 -2.41 17.62
N ASP A 114 26.67 -1.33 18.13
CA ASP A 114 28.12 -1.15 18.10
C ASP A 114 28.83 -2.13 19.03
N ARG A 115 30.04 -2.55 18.62
CA ARG A 115 30.83 -3.55 19.37
C ARG A 115 31.17 -3.14 20.81
N HIS A 116 31.20 -1.85 21.13
CA HIS A 116 31.49 -1.39 22.49
C HIS A 116 30.27 -1.52 23.40
N ASP A 117 29.08 -1.16 22.91
CA ASP A 117 27.80 -1.36 23.62
C ASP A 117 27.51 -2.85 23.84
N LEU A 118 27.85 -3.69 22.85
CA LEU A 118 27.74 -5.15 22.98
C LEU A 118 28.65 -5.77 24.06
N LYS A 119 29.69 -5.06 24.50
CA LYS A 119 30.58 -5.49 25.61
C LYS A 119 30.13 -4.96 26.96
N ASP A 120 29.19 -4.02 27.00
CA ASP A 120 28.61 -3.52 28.25
C ASP A 120 27.52 -4.48 28.72
N GLU A 121 27.90 -5.45 29.54
CA GLU A 121 26.97 -6.45 30.08
C GLU A 121 25.84 -5.80 30.90
N LYS A 122 26.11 -4.71 31.63
CA LYS A 122 25.07 -4.02 32.41
C LYS A 122 24.02 -3.39 31.51
N LEU A 123 24.45 -2.84 30.37
CA LEU A 123 23.54 -2.30 29.36
C LEU A 123 22.68 -3.42 28.76
N ARG A 124 23.29 -4.56 28.42
CA ARG A 124 22.60 -5.71 27.82
C ARG A 124 21.64 -6.41 28.76
N GLU A 125 21.94 -6.46 30.05
CA GLU A 125 21.04 -6.98 31.09
C GLU A 125 19.83 -6.08 31.32
N LYS A 126 19.99 -4.75 31.14
CA LYS A 126 18.94 -3.76 31.39
C LYS A 126 18.08 -3.48 30.16
N THR A 127 18.60 -3.67 28.96
CA THR A 127 17.97 -3.23 27.71
C THR A 127 17.59 -4.41 26.83
N TRP A 128 16.29 -4.59 26.60
CA TRP A 128 15.80 -5.53 25.60
C TRP A 128 16.04 -4.98 24.19
N ILE A 129 16.52 -5.83 23.29
CA ILE A 129 16.71 -5.52 21.87
C ILE A 129 16.00 -6.56 21.00
N GLY A 130 15.57 -6.13 19.81
CA GLY A 130 14.88 -7.00 18.88
C GLY A 130 14.03 -6.23 17.90
N VAL A 131 13.10 -6.93 17.27
CA VAL A 131 12.17 -6.35 16.29
C VAL A 131 10.75 -6.56 16.81
N LEU A 132 9.91 -5.55 16.62
CA LEU A 132 8.47 -5.64 16.74
C LEU A 132 7.88 -5.72 15.33
N PRO A 133 7.57 -6.93 14.80
CA PRO A 133 6.94 -7.07 13.50
C PRO A 133 5.61 -6.30 13.46
N ALA A 134 5.35 -5.63 12.36
CA ALA A 134 4.12 -4.87 12.16
C ALA A 134 3.52 -5.17 10.79
N SER A 135 2.21 -5.32 10.75
CA SER A 135 1.45 -5.53 9.52
C SER A 135 0.09 -4.84 9.60
N ILE A 136 -0.51 -4.58 8.43
CA ILE A 136 -1.90 -4.11 8.36
C ILE A 136 -2.82 -5.28 8.74
N GLN A 137 -3.72 -5.03 9.69
CA GLN A 137 -4.79 -5.95 10.07
C GLN A 137 -6.14 -5.35 9.68
N TYR A 138 -6.85 -6.04 8.80
CA TYR A 138 -8.24 -5.75 8.48
C TYR A 138 -9.13 -6.34 9.57
N GLY A 139 -9.94 -5.47 10.20
CA GLY A 139 -10.91 -5.87 11.21
C GLY A 139 -12.12 -6.61 10.62
N ALA A 140 -13.03 -7.02 11.50
CA ALA A 140 -14.31 -7.58 11.08
C ALA A 140 -15.12 -6.54 10.27
N PRO A 141 -15.71 -6.90 9.12
CA PRO A 141 -16.50 -5.97 8.32
C PRO A 141 -17.70 -5.43 9.11
N ILE A 142 -17.93 -4.12 9.02
CA ILE A 142 -19.05 -3.43 9.64
C ILE A 142 -20.05 -3.06 8.54
N ALA A 143 -21.28 -3.56 8.64
CA ALA A 143 -22.33 -3.29 7.67
C ALA A 143 -22.83 -1.84 7.76
N SER A 144 -23.08 -1.22 6.61
CA SER A 144 -23.82 0.05 6.53
C SER A 144 -25.27 -0.16 6.96
N PRO A 145 -25.94 0.85 7.55
CA PRO A 145 -27.39 0.83 7.79
C PRO A 145 -28.22 0.53 6.53
N ASP A 146 -27.72 0.89 5.35
CA ASP A 146 -28.38 0.63 4.06
C ASP A 146 -28.09 -0.77 3.48
N ASN A 147 -27.29 -1.60 4.16
CA ASN A 147 -26.98 -2.93 3.69
C ASN A 147 -28.21 -3.83 3.70
N ARG A 148 -28.67 -4.22 2.51
CA ARG A 148 -29.76 -5.18 2.31
C ARG A 148 -29.29 -6.54 1.81
N ALA A 149 -27.98 -6.72 1.62
CA ALA A 149 -27.39 -7.92 1.05
C ALA A 149 -27.12 -9.04 2.08
N GLY A 150 -27.70 -8.94 3.28
CA GLY A 150 -27.53 -9.91 4.36
C GLY A 150 -26.18 -9.82 5.08
N ASP A 151 -25.80 -10.90 5.75
CA ASP A 151 -24.55 -11.02 6.51
C ASP A 151 -23.35 -11.10 5.56
N VAL A 152 -22.27 -10.38 5.88
CA VAL A 152 -21.01 -10.43 5.11
C VAL A 152 -20.44 -11.85 4.98
N LYS A 153 -20.78 -12.76 5.89
CA LYS A 153 -20.38 -14.17 5.82
C LYS A 153 -20.87 -14.88 4.56
N THR A 154 -21.94 -14.41 3.92
CA THR A 154 -22.41 -14.96 2.65
C THR A 154 -21.71 -14.37 1.43
N HIS A 155 -20.77 -13.42 1.63
CA HIS A 155 -19.99 -12.75 0.59
C HIS A 155 -18.53 -13.21 0.65
N GLU A 156 -18.27 -14.39 0.05
CA GLU A 156 -16.98 -15.09 0.15
C GLU A 156 -15.78 -14.22 -0.23
N HIS A 157 -15.88 -13.40 -1.29
CA HIS A 157 -14.78 -12.53 -1.73
C HIS A 157 -14.28 -11.59 -0.62
N ILE A 158 -15.18 -11.08 0.24
CA ILE A 158 -14.82 -10.18 1.35
C ILE A 158 -14.15 -10.96 2.49
N VAL A 159 -14.74 -12.10 2.86
CA VAL A 159 -14.23 -12.94 3.95
C VAL A 159 -12.85 -13.49 3.61
N SER A 160 -12.68 -14.00 2.39
CA SER A 160 -11.42 -14.51 1.87
C SER A 160 -10.36 -13.42 1.80
N PHE A 161 -10.71 -12.21 1.31
CA PHE A 161 -9.80 -11.08 1.29
C PHE A 161 -9.26 -10.73 2.69
N VAL A 162 -10.12 -10.57 3.69
CA VAL A 162 -9.69 -10.22 5.06
C VAL A 162 -8.76 -11.30 5.62
N LYS A 163 -9.17 -12.58 5.50
CA LYS A 163 -8.39 -13.72 5.99
C LYS A 163 -7.02 -13.79 5.32
N GLU A 164 -6.97 -13.70 4.00
CA GLU A 164 -5.74 -13.82 3.23
C GLU A 164 -4.81 -12.64 3.48
N LYS A 165 -5.29 -11.40 3.44
CA LYS A 165 -4.44 -10.21 3.68
C LYS A 165 -3.86 -10.21 5.09
N ASN A 166 -4.67 -10.57 6.10
CA ASN A 166 -4.18 -10.66 7.48
C ASN A 166 -3.13 -11.77 7.65
N LYS A 167 -3.34 -12.93 7.01
CA LYS A 167 -2.37 -14.03 7.01
C LYS A 167 -1.05 -13.63 6.35
N ILE A 168 -1.11 -13.14 5.10
CA ILE A 168 0.08 -12.75 4.33
C ILE A 168 0.82 -11.60 5.01
N GLY A 169 0.10 -10.60 5.52
CA GLY A 169 0.69 -9.48 6.25
C GLY A 169 1.43 -9.95 7.50
N GLY A 170 0.79 -10.80 8.30
CA GLY A 170 1.40 -11.41 9.49
C GLY A 170 2.68 -12.18 9.15
N GLU A 171 2.59 -13.16 8.24
CA GLU A 171 3.72 -14.00 7.83
C GLU A 171 4.90 -13.16 7.30
N ARG A 172 4.63 -12.17 6.44
CA ARG A 172 5.68 -11.30 5.87
C ARG A 172 6.37 -10.43 6.91
N SER A 173 5.61 -9.83 7.83
CA SER A 173 6.21 -8.98 8.87
C SER A 173 7.14 -9.77 9.79
N VAL A 174 6.77 -11.01 10.13
CA VAL A 174 7.60 -11.92 10.92
C VAL A 174 8.83 -12.37 10.14
N ALA A 175 8.68 -12.70 8.85
CA ALA A 175 9.82 -13.04 7.99
C ALA A 175 10.81 -11.87 7.89
N ALA A 176 10.33 -10.66 7.61
CA ALA A 176 11.17 -9.46 7.53
C ALA A 176 11.90 -9.11 8.83
N ALA A 177 11.40 -9.56 9.98
CA ALA A 177 12.07 -9.41 11.27
C ALA A 177 13.17 -10.47 11.51
N SER A 178 13.10 -11.61 10.81
CA SER A 178 13.94 -12.79 11.06
C SER A 178 15.02 -13.04 9.98
N GLU A 179 14.98 -12.29 8.88
CA GLU A 179 16.03 -12.26 7.83
C GLU A 179 17.36 -11.69 8.36
#